data_AF-A0A0M3JE13-F1
#
_entry.id   AF-A0A0M3JE13-F1
#
_cell.length_a   1.000
_cell.length_b   1.000
_cell.length_c   1.000
_cell.angle_alpha   90.00
_cell.angle_beta   90.00
_cell.angle_gamma   90.00
#
_symmetry.space_group_name_H-M   'P 1'
#
loop_
_entity.id
_entity.type
_entity.pdbx_description
1 polymer ?
#
loop_
_entity_poly.entity_id
_entity_poly.type
_entity_poly.pdbx_seq_one_letter_code
_entity_poly.pdbx_strand_id
1 'polypeptide(L)'
;MTFHNVLKKTPATIQQFSLNDIDLTKVQTWTLALIAKFDALQQIALNSCRFPLNKESFICRLLAPSFHSLNAIAITDTDQISDKFVAIISKRCPMLSDIN
;
A
#
# COMPACT_ATOMS: atom_id res chain seq x y z
N MET A 1 -18.16 -11.85 -5.07
CA MET A 1 -16.98 -12.06 -4.20
C MET A 1 -16.63 -10.70 -3.59
N THR A 2 -16.56 -10.56 -2.27
CA THR A 2 -16.29 -9.27 -1.61
C THR A 2 -14.78 -9.03 -1.49
N PHE A 3 -14.34 -7.78 -1.60
CA PHE A 3 -12.94 -7.38 -1.45
C PHE A 3 -12.29 -7.92 -0.16
N HIS A 4 -13.02 -7.91 0.95
CA HIS A 4 -12.61 -8.53 2.20
C HIS A 4 -12.25 -10.01 2.06
N ASN A 5 -13.09 -10.80 1.39
CA ASN A 5 -12.86 -12.22 1.22
C ASN A 5 -11.67 -12.52 0.30
N VAL A 6 -11.41 -11.67 -0.68
CA VAL A 6 -10.20 -11.74 -1.51
C VAL A 6 -8.99 -11.54 -0.62
N LEU A 7 -8.90 -10.39 0.06
CA LEU A 7 -7.78 -10.07 0.95
C LEU A 7 -7.57 -11.14 2.02
N LYS A 8 -8.63 -11.70 2.61
CA LYS A 8 -8.52 -12.76 3.62
C LYS A 8 -7.92 -14.06 3.06
N LYS A 9 -8.30 -14.46 1.85
CA LYS A 9 -7.86 -15.73 1.22
C LYS A 9 -6.51 -15.63 0.51
N THR A 10 -6.08 -14.43 0.10
CA THR A 10 -4.78 -14.24 -0.56
C THR A 10 -3.64 -14.70 0.34
N PRO A 11 -2.63 -15.43 -0.16
CA PRO A 11 -1.46 -15.79 0.64
C PRO A 11 -0.72 -14.55 1.18
N ALA A 12 -0.07 -14.67 2.35
CA ALA A 12 0.78 -13.61 2.88
C ALA A 12 2.03 -13.37 2.01
N THR A 13 2.46 -14.41 1.29
CA THR A 13 3.71 -14.47 0.51
C THR A 13 3.61 -13.80 -0.87
N ILE A 14 2.57 -13.02 -1.14
CA ILE A 14 2.48 -12.31 -2.41
C ILE A 14 3.59 -11.25 -2.51
N GLN A 15 4.13 -11.09 -3.71
CA GLN A 15 5.22 -10.14 -3.96
C GLN A 15 4.74 -8.86 -4.64
N GLN A 16 3.57 -8.89 -5.27
CA GLN A 16 3.03 -7.77 -6.02
C GLN A 16 1.58 -7.53 -5.60
N PHE A 17 1.24 -6.29 -5.29
CA PHE A 17 -0.10 -5.88 -4.94
C PHE A 17 -0.46 -4.59 -5.67
N SER A 18 -1.58 -4.59 -6.39
CA SER A 18 -2.06 -3.39 -7.08
C SER A 18 -3.54 -3.14 -6.85
N LEU A 19 -3.87 -1.85 -6.69
CA LEU A 19 -5.24 -1.35 -6.66
C LEU A 19 -5.32 -0.21 -7.68
N ASN A 20 -6.32 -0.29 -8.56
CA ASN A 20 -6.55 0.69 -9.61
C ASN A 20 -8.00 1.14 -9.56
N ASP A 21 -8.24 2.46 -9.59
CA ASP A 21 -9.58 3.06 -9.70
C ASP A 21 -10.54 2.68 -8.56
N ILE A 22 -10.01 2.58 -7.33
CA ILE A 22 -10.78 2.16 -6.15
C ILE A 22 -10.99 3.32 -5.17
N ASP A 23 -12.25 3.49 -4.77
CA ASP A 23 -12.64 4.39 -3.68
C ASP A 23 -12.52 3.69 -2.32
N LEU A 24 -11.34 3.78 -1.69
CA LEU A 24 -11.07 3.15 -0.39
C LEU A 24 -11.78 3.87 0.76
N THR A 25 -12.35 5.06 0.55
CA THR A 25 -13.17 5.76 1.57
C THR A 25 -14.45 4.99 1.90
N LYS A 26 -14.93 4.17 0.96
CA LYS A 26 -16.10 3.30 1.12
C LYS A 26 -15.75 1.92 1.66
N VAL A 27 -14.45 1.60 1.75
CA VAL A 27 -13.98 0.33 2.29
C VAL A 27 -13.72 0.49 3.77
N GLN A 28 -14.26 -0.43 4.55
CA GLN A 28 -14.05 -0.46 5.99
C GLN A 28 -12.56 -0.56 6.35
N THR A 29 -12.08 0.25 7.30
CA THR A 29 -10.66 0.31 7.69
C THR A 29 -10.08 -1.04 8.09
N TRP A 30 -10.86 -1.89 8.77
CA TRP A 30 -10.44 -3.24 9.16
C TRP A 30 -10.26 -4.19 7.95
N THR A 31 -10.97 -3.95 6.84
CA THR A 31 -10.74 -4.69 5.60
C THR A 31 -9.41 -4.29 4.97
N LEU A 32 -9.10 -3.00 4.96
CA LEU A 32 -7.83 -2.51 4.41
C LEU A 32 -6.63 -2.91 5.27
N ALA A 33 -6.81 -2.99 6.59
CA ALA A 33 -5.78 -3.46 7.51
C ALA A 33 -5.29 -4.89 7.18
N LEU A 34 -6.09 -5.70 6.47
CA LEU A 34 -5.64 -7.02 6.00
C LEU A 34 -4.49 -6.94 5.01
N ILE A 35 -4.26 -5.81 4.34
CA ILE A 35 -3.10 -5.62 3.45
C ILE A 35 -1.78 -5.72 4.23
N ALA A 36 -1.79 -5.32 5.52
CA ALA A 36 -0.63 -5.44 6.39
C ALA A 36 -0.23 -6.90 6.69
N LYS A 37 -1.02 -7.89 6.25
CA LYS A 37 -0.60 -9.31 6.37
C LYS A 37 0.46 -9.71 5.36
N PHE A 38 0.63 -8.93 4.29
CA PHE A 38 1.62 -9.21 3.28
C PHE A 38 2.96 -8.67 3.78
N ASP A 39 3.89 -9.58 4.08
CA ASP A 39 5.25 -9.29 4.59
C ASP A 39 6.33 -9.44 3.50
N ALA A 40 5.99 -10.13 2.40
CA ALA A 40 6.88 -10.38 1.29
C ALA A 40 6.63 -9.46 0.07
N LEU A 41 5.92 -8.34 0.22
CA LEU A 41 5.66 -7.44 -0.91
C LEU A 41 6.96 -6.80 -1.39
N GLN A 42 7.25 -7.00 -2.65
CA GLN A 42 8.32 -6.32 -3.37
C GLN A 42 7.77 -5.09 -4.08
N GLN A 43 6.55 -5.17 -4.62
CA GLN A 43 5.96 -4.09 -5.41
C GLN A 43 4.56 -3.76 -4.94
N ILE A 44 4.29 -2.46 -4.81
CA ILE A 44 2.94 -1.95 -4.63
C ILE A 44 2.62 -0.86 -5.67
N ALA A 45 1.42 -0.93 -6.23
CA ALA A 45 0.88 0.10 -7.10
C ALA A 45 -0.52 0.52 -6.63
N LEU A 46 -0.70 1.81 -6.33
CA LEU A 46 -1.95 2.41 -5.91
C LEU A 46 -2.29 3.52 -6.89
N ASN A 47 -3.04 3.19 -7.93
CA ASN A 47 -3.29 4.10 -9.05
C ASN A 47 -4.74 4.58 -9.01
N SER A 48 -4.98 5.88 -9.17
CA SER A 48 -6.34 6.46 -9.17
C SER A 48 -7.21 6.04 -7.97
N CYS A 49 -6.57 5.80 -6.81
CA CYS A 49 -7.24 5.39 -5.59
C CYS A 49 -7.58 6.58 -4.68
N ARG A 50 -8.80 6.59 -4.10
CA ARG A 50 -9.18 7.57 -3.06
C ARG A 50 -8.94 7.00 -1.68
N PHE A 51 -8.18 7.70 -0.85
CA PHE A 51 -7.86 7.26 0.51
C PHE A 51 -8.69 7.98 1.57
N PRO A 52 -8.91 7.33 2.74
CA PRO A 52 -9.44 8.02 3.91
C PRO A 52 -8.48 9.13 4.41
N LEU A 53 -8.97 10.00 5.31
CA LEU A 53 -8.16 11.03 5.98
C LEU A 53 -6.88 10.42 6.58
N ASN A 54 -5.78 11.18 6.58
CA ASN A 54 -4.44 10.74 6.98
C ASN A 54 -3.85 9.60 6.12
N LYS A 55 -4.09 9.67 4.80
CA LYS A 55 -3.65 8.68 3.80
C LYS A 55 -2.19 8.25 3.93
N GLU A 56 -1.25 9.16 4.16
CA GLU A 56 0.18 8.84 4.25
C GLU A 56 0.49 7.95 5.45
N SER A 57 0.03 8.34 6.64
CA SER A 57 0.15 7.53 7.86
C SER A 57 -0.58 6.19 7.72
N PHE A 58 -1.67 6.16 6.95
CA PHE A 58 -2.39 4.95 6.63
C PHE A 58 -1.58 4.02 5.70
N ILE A 59 -1.11 4.51 4.56
CA ILE A 59 -0.26 3.78 3.60
C ILE A 59 1.01 3.28 4.29
N CYS A 60 1.64 4.11 5.11
CA CYS A 60 2.82 3.73 5.90
C CYS A 60 2.54 2.51 6.80
N ARG A 61 1.37 2.46 7.45
CA ARG A 61 0.97 1.31 8.29
C ARG A 61 0.64 0.07 7.47
N LEU A 62 0.05 0.23 6.28
CA LEU A 62 -0.22 -0.90 5.39
C LEU A 62 1.06 -1.56 4.89
N LEU A 63 2.07 -0.74 4.59
CA LEU A 63 3.34 -1.18 4.02
C LEU A 63 4.37 -1.61 5.06
N ALA A 64 4.21 -1.18 6.32
CA ALA A 64 5.20 -1.41 7.37
C ALA A 64 5.71 -2.86 7.48
N PRO A 65 4.86 -3.89 7.37
CA PRO A 65 5.31 -5.28 7.43
C PRO A 65 6.19 -5.72 6.25
N SER A 66 6.08 -5.07 5.09
CA SER A 66 6.87 -5.36 3.89
C SER A 66 8.01 -4.37 3.64
N PHE A 67 8.30 -3.43 4.55
CA PHE A 67 9.38 -2.46 4.33
C PHE A 67 10.74 -3.10 4.03
N HIS A 68 11.03 -4.27 4.60
CA HIS A 68 12.28 -4.97 4.37
C HIS A 68 12.39 -5.60 2.97
N SER A 69 11.27 -5.81 2.28
CA SER A 69 11.19 -6.53 0.98
C SER A 69 10.78 -5.61 -0.18
N LEU A 70 10.18 -4.45 0.11
CA LEU A 70 9.73 -3.48 -0.88
C LEU A 70 10.89 -2.90 -1.69
N ASN A 71 10.79 -3.05 -3.01
CA ASN A 71 11.70 -2.48 -4.01
C ASN A 71 11.05 -1.43 -4.91
N ALA A 72 9.73 -1.47 -5.12
CA ALA A 72 9.03 -0.51 -5.96
C ALA A 72 7.70 -0.06 -5.34
N ILE A 73 7.48 1.26 -5.32
CA ILE A 73 6.24 1.88 -4.84
C ILE A 73 5.74 2.85 -5.90
N ALA A 74 4.56 2.59 -6.45
CA ALA A 74 3.88 3.49 -7.37
C ALA A 74 2.58 4.00 -6.72
N ILE A 75 2.43 5.31 -6.57
CA ILE A 75 1.24 5.97 -6.03
C ILE A 75 0.88 7.10 -6.99
N THR A 76 0.15 6.75 -8.05
CA THR A 76 -0.14 7.65 -9.18
C THR A 76 -1.60 8.06 -9.23
N ASP A 77 -1.89 9.25 -9.76
CA ASP A 77 -3.26 9.79 -9.92
C ASP A 77 -4.09 9.75 -8.62
N THR A 78 -3.42 9.81 -7.47
CA THR A 78 -4.05 9.90 -6.15
C THR A 78 -3.80 11.30 -5.57
N ASP A 79 -4.58 11.67 -4.55
CA ASP A 79 -4.41 12.96 -3.88
C ASP A 79 -2.93 13.19 -3.53
N GLN A 80 -2.40 14.41 -3.71
CA GLN A 80 -0.97 14.75 -3.53
C GLN A 80 -0.29 14.04 -2.34
N ILE A 81 0.74 13.25 -2.63
CA ILE A 81 1.66 12.70 -1.64
C ILE A 81 2.77 13.72 -1.38
N SER A 82 3.12 13.94 -0.12
CA SER A 82 4.16 14.91 0.26
C SER A 82 5.57 14.34 0.09
N ASP A 83 6.53 15.21 -0.25
CA ASP A 83 7.95 14.86 -0.29
C ASP A 83 8.46 14.32 1.05
N LYS A 84 7.86 14.79 2.16
CA LYS A 84 8.15 14.30 3.51
C LYS A 84 7.80 12.82 3.65
N PHE A 85 6.67 12.40 3.10
CA PHE A 85 6.27 10.99 3.12
C PHE A 85 7.21 10.14 2.26
N VAL A 86 7.54 10.60 1.04
CA VAL A 86 8.51 9.94 0.17
C VAL A 86 9.83 9.73 0.92
N ALA A 87 10.36 10.77 1.56
CA ALA A 87 11.59 10.68 2.35
C ALA A 87 11.50 9.70 3.54
N ILE A 88 10.33 9.59 4.19
CA ILE A 88 10.10 8.62 5.26
C ILE A 88 10.11 7.20 4.71
N ILE A 89 9.42 6.95 3.61
CA ILE A 89 9.32 5.63 2.99
C ILE A 89 10.67 5.17 2.46
N SER A 90 11.41 6.02 1.74
CA SER A 90 12.75 5.71 1.25
C SER A 90 13.73 5.38 2.37
N LYS A 91 13.61 6.01 3.55
CA LYS A 91 14.43 5.66 4.72
C LYS A 91 14.06 4.33 5.36
N ARG A 92 12.79 3.93 5.26
CA ARG A 92 12.27 2.71 5.89
C ARG A 92 12.41 1.47 4.99
N CYS A 93 12.48 1.66 3.68
CA CYS A 93 12.59 0.59 2.69
C CYS A 93 14.02 0.51 2.14
N PRO A 94 14.92 -0.31 2.74
CA PRO A 94 16.32 -0.34 2.35
C PRO A 94 16.57 -0.88 0.93
N MET A 95 15.60 -1.60 0.36
CA MET A 95 15.67 -2.19 -0.98
C MET A 95 14.95 -1.35 -2.05
N LEU A 96 14.43 -0.17 -1.70
CA LEU A 96 13.65 0.67 -2.61
C LEU A 96 14.54 1.21 -3.73
N SER A 97 14.28 0.76 -4.96
CA SER A 97 14.92 1.27 -6.18
C SER A 97 14.05 2.31 -6.89
N ASP A 98 12.72 2.15 -6.83
CA ASP A 98 11.79 2.94 -7.62
C ASP A 98 10.64 3.48 -6.76
N ILE A 99 10.42 4.80 -6.84
CA ILE A 99 9.27 5.47 -6.23
C ILE A 99 8.67 6.47 -7.23
N ASN A 100 7.38 6.33 -7.53
CA ASN A 100 6.67 7.15 -8.52
C ASN A 100 5.30 7.56 -7.98
#